data_AF-A0A8I2C7V4-F1
#
_entry.id   AF-A0A8I2C7V4-F1
#
_cell.length_a   1.000
_cell.length_b   1.000
_cell.length_c   1.000
_cell.angle_alpha   90.00
_cell.angle_beta   90.00
_cell.angle_gamma   90.00
#
_symmetry.space_group_name_H-M   'P 1'
#
loop_
_entity.id
_entity.type
_entity.pdbx_description
1 polymer ?
#
loop_
_entity_poly.entity_id
_entity_poly.type
_entity_poly.pdbx_seq_one_letter_code
_entity_poly.pdbx_strand_id
1 'polypeptide(L)'
;MLVVAGSSFWIHQIQLVGPWSPIHLLSIFSLAMLVLGVMAARSHNVRRHRFTMIGIFFGALLIAGLFTLMPGRIMHAVVFGQ
;
A
#
# COMPACT_ATOMS: atom_id res chain seq x y z
N MET A 1 0.32 -8.16 -1.15
CA MET A 1 -0.58 -7.07 -0.75
C MET A 1 -1.05 -7.22 0.69
N LEU A 2 -1.78 -8.29 1.06
CA LEU A 2 -2.26 -8.51 2.45
C LEU A 2 -1.15 -8.40 3.51
N VAL A 3 -0.07 -9.19 3.39
CA VAL A 3 1.03 -9.20 4.37
C VAL A 3 1.70 -7.83 4.48
N VAL A 4 1.92 -7.18 3.33
CA VAL A 4 2.51 -5.83 3.27
C VAL A 4 1.60 -4.82 3.98
N ALA A 5 0.30 -4.79 3.64
CA ALA A 5 -0.67 -3.89 4.25
C ALA A 5 -0.97 -4.22 5.73
N GLY A 6 -0.77 -5.45 6.17
CA GLY A 6 -0.86 -5.82 7.59
C GLY A 6 0.38 -5.35 8.36
N SER A 7 1.57 -5.56 7.79
CA SER A 7 2.84 -5.18 8.43
C SER A 7 3.04 -3.66 8.53
N SER A 8 2.43 -2.88 7.63
CA SER A 8 2.52 -1.42 7.63
C SER A 8 1.84 -0.75 8.83
N PHE A 9 0.89 -1.41 9.50
CA PHE A 9 0.32 -0.92 10.77
C PHE A 9 1.34 -0.91 11.92
N TRP A 10 2.44 -1.66 11.79
CA TRP A 10 3.52 -1.68 12.79
C TRP A 10 4.61 -0.64 12.51
N ILE A 11 4.59 0.01 11.33
CA ILE A 11 5.60 0.98 10.91
C ILE A 11 5.26 2.37 11.49
N HIS A 12 5.88 2.70 12.62
CA HIS A 12 5.70 4.00 13.31
C HIS A 12 6.76 5.06 12.94
N GLN A 13 7.58 4.83 11.89
CA GLN A 13 8.72 5.71 11.59
C GLN A 13 8.39 7.05 10.91
N ILE A 14 7.24 7.20 10.24
CA ILE A 14 6.86 8.48 9.61
C ILE A 14 5.77 9.12 10.46
N GLN A 15 6.18 9.92 11.44
CA GLN A 15 5.32 10.82 12.22
C GLN A 15 5.20 12.19 11.54
N LEU A 16 4.89 12.23 10.23
CA LEU A 16 4.81 13.50 9.47
C LEU A 16 3.57 14.33 9.83
N VAL A 17 2.52 13.70 10.39
CA VAL A 17 1.31 14.38 10.90
C VAL A 17 0.91 13.73 12.24
N GLY A 18 1.67 13.99 13.29
CA GLY A 18 1.45 13.37 14.61
C GLY A 18 1.64 11.84 14.58
N PRO A 19 0.86 11.04 15.34
CA PRO A 19 1.05 9.58 15.43
C PRO A 19 0.59 8.79 14.19
N TRP A 20 -0.01 9.45 13.19
CA TRP A 20 -0.58 8.80 12.00
C TRP A 20 0.32 9.00 10.77
N SER A 21 0.83 7.91 10.21
CA SER A 21 1.53 7.95 8.92
C SER A 21 0.52 7.86 7.76
N PRO A 22 0.68 8.62 6.66
CA PRO A 22 -0.15 8.49 5.44
C PRO A 22 -0.26 7.04 4.91
N ILE A 23 0.74 6.21 5.23
CA ILE A 23 0.79 4.78 4.88
C ILE A 23 -0.34 3.98 5.56
N HIS A 24 -0.87 4.42 6.70
CA HIS A 24 -1.96 3.74 7.40
C HIS A 24 -3.27 3.86 6.64
N LEU A 25 -3.61 5.06 6.14
CA LEU A 25 -4.77 5.28 5.26
C LEU A 25 -4.66 4.42 4.00
N LEU A 26 -3.46 4.38 3.40
CA LEU A 26 -3.20 3.56 2.21
C LEU A 26 -3.37 2.06 2.49
N SER A 27 -3.02 1.61 3.69
CA SER A 27 -3.13 0.21 4.12
C SER A 27 -4.58 -0.19 4.40
N ILE A 28 -5.37 0.67 5.07
CA ILE A 28 -6.82 0.48 5.25
C ILE A 28 -7.50 0.39 3.89
N PHE A 29 -7.18 1.30 2.97
CA PHE A 29 -7.71 1.29 1.61
C PHE A 29 -7.35 0.00 0.87
N SER A 30 -6.09 -0.43 0.95
CA SER A 30 -5.61 -1.66 0.28
C SER A 30 -6.32 -2.91 0.83
N LEU A 31 -6.52 -3.01 2.15
CA LEU A 31 -7.27 -4.10 2.79
C LEU A 31 -8.75 -4.11 2.37
N ALA A 32 -9.42 -2.97 2.37
CA ALA A 32 -10.82 -2.86 1.95
C ALA A 32 -11.01 -3.29 0.49
N MET A 33 -10.14 -2.83 -0.40
CA MET A 33 -10.16 -3.22 -1.81
C MET A 33 -9.80 -4.68 -2.02
N LEU A 34 -8.91 -5.25 -1.20
CA LEU A 34 -8.59 -6.68 -1.25
C LEU A 34 -9.83 -7.54 -0.94
N VAL A 35 -10.60 -7.18 0.10
CA VAL A 35 -11.87 -7.86 0.44
C VAL A 35 -12.85 -7.79 -0.73
N LEU A 36 -13.02 -6.60 -1.32
CA LEU A 36 -13.87 -6.43 -2.50
C LEU A 36 -13.40 -7.27 -3.70
N GLY A 37 -12.08 -7.35 -3.92
CA GLY A 37 -11.49 -8.17 -4.98
C GLY A 37 -11.71 -9.67 -4.75
N VAL A 38 -11.64 -10.14 -3.50
CA VAL A 38 -11.95 -11.53 -3.13
C VAL A 38 -13.44 -11.83 -3.29
N MET A 39 -14.34 -10.92 -2.88
CA MET A 39 -15.79 -11.06 -3.11
C MET A 39 -16.13 -11.10 -4.61
N ALA A 40 -15.44 -10.30 -5.43
CA ALA A 40 -15.58 -10.35 -6.88
C ALA A 40 -15.10 -11.68 -7.48
N ALA A 41 -14.01 -12.25 -6.95
CA ALA A 41 -13.54 -13.58 -7.37
C ALA A 41 -14.54 -14.68 -6.97
N ARG A 42 -15.10 -14.62 -5.75
CA ARG A 42 -16.10 -15.58 -5.25
C ARG A 42 -17.42 -15.53 -6.02
N SER A 43 -17.79 -14.36 -6.55
CA SER A 43 -18.95 -14.21 -7.44
C SER A 43 -18.63 -14.54 -8.91
N HIS A 44 -17.47 -15.15 -9.19
CA HIS A 44 -16.96 -15.45 -10.53
C HIS A 44 -16.89 -14.24 -11.47
N ASN A 45 -16.88 -13.02 -10.92
CA ASN A 45 -16.74 -11.79 -11.68
C ASN A 45 -15.25 -11.46 -11.87
N VAL A 46 -14.62 -12.19 -12.78
CA VAL A 46 -13.19 -12.08 -13.11
C VAL A 46 -12.82 -10.67 -13.56
N ARG A 47 -13.70 -10.01 -14.31
CA ARG A 47 -13.47 -8.63 -14.78
C ARG A 47 -13.30 -7.67 -13.61
N ARG A 48 -14.24 -7.72 -12.65
CA ARG A 48 -14.19 -6.86 -11.45
C ARG A 48 -13.01 -7.21 -10.56
N HIS A 49 -12.73 -8.50 -10.34
CA HIS A 49 -11.54 -8.94 -9.61
C HIS A 49 -10.26 -8.37 -10.22
N ARG A 50 -10.07 -8.51 -11.54
CA ARG A 50 -8.89 -8.02 -12.25
C ARG A 50 -8.73 -6.51 -12.12
N PHE A 51 -9.80 -5.74 -12.33
CA PHE A 51 -9.73 -4.28 -12.18
C PHE A 51 -9.38 -3.87 -10.75
N THR A 52 -9.96 -4.53 -9.74
CA THR A 52 -9.63 -4.25 -8.33
C THR A 52 -8.16 -4.58 -8.02
N MET A 53 -7.64 -5.72 -8.48
CA MET A 53 -6.25 -6.12 -8.26
C MET A 53 -5.25 -5.18 -8.94
N ILE A 54 -5.52 -4.76 -10.18
CA ILE A 54 -4.71 -3.76 -10.89
C ILE A 54 -4.78 -2.42 -10.15
N GLY A 55 -5.97 -2.01 -9.73
CA GLY A 55 -6.18 -0.75 -8.99
C GLY A 55 -5.38 -0.68 -7.69
N ILE A 56 -5.38 -1.74 -6.87
CA ILE A 56 -4.59 -1.75 -5.64
C ILE A 56 -3.08 -1.89 -5.88
N PHE A 57 -2.67 -2.53 -6.98
CA PHE A 57 -1.26 -2.59 -7.35
C PHE A 57 -0.71 -1.19 -7.68
N PHE A 58 -1.34 -0.49 -8.62
CA PHE A 58 -0.88 0.85 -8.99
C PHE A 58 -1.19 1.90 -7.91
N GLY A 59 -2.35 1.81 -7.25
CA GLY A 59 -2.79 2.79 -6.27
C GLY A 59 -2.15 2.63 -4.90
N ALA A 60 -1.89 1.41 -4.43
CA ALA A 60 -1.33 1.19 -3.08
C ALA A 60 0.15 0.79 -3.12
N LEU A 61 0.55 -0.16 -3.98
CA LEU A 61 1.96 -0.60 -4.00
C LEU A 61 2.89 0.46 -4.57
N LEU A 62 2.52 1.09 -5.69
CA LEU A 62 3.37 2.11 -6.32
C LEU A 62 3.52 3.33 -5.41
N ILE A 63 2.42 3.81 -4.84
CA ILE A 63 2.42 4.94 -3.90
C ILE A 63 3.23 4.59 -2.64
N ALA A 64 3.06 3.39 -2.07
CA ALA A 64 3.89 2.94 -0.95
C ALA A 64 5.38 2.89 -1.33
N GLY A 65 5.72 2.43 -2.54
CA GLY A 65 7.07 2.43 -3.08
C GLY A 65 7.65 3.84 -3.17
N LEU A 66 6.88 4.82 -3.64
CA LEU A 66 7.31 6.23 -3.66
C LEU A 66 7.61 6.75 -2.25
N PHE A 67 6.80 6.38 -1.24
CA PHE A 67 7.10 6.73 0.15
C PHE A 67 8.41 6.11 0.67
N THR A 68 8.87 4.99 0.11
CA THR A 68 10.18 4.42 0.48
C THR A 68 11.35 5.26 -0.02
N LEU A 69 11.16 6.02 -1.10
CA LEU A 69 12.16 6.91 -1.70
C LEU A 69 12.13 8.32 -1.10
N MET A 70 11.33 8.56 -0.05
CA MET A 70 11.31 9.86 0.63
C MET A 70 12.67 10.17 1.29
N PRO A 71 13.16 11.43 1.25
CA PRO A 71 14.42 11.81 1.89
C PRO A 71 14.48 11.40 3.35
N GLY A 72 15.62 10.87 3.80
CA GLY A 72 15.80 10.31 5.15
C GLY A 72 15.48 8.81 5.26
N ARG A 73 15.07 8.14 4.18
CA ARG A 73 14.93 6.68 4.10
C ARG A 73 16.18 6.02 3.51
N ILE A 74 16.49 4.80 3.96
CA ILE A 74 17.63 4.01 3.46
C ILE A 74 17.56 3.84 1.94
N MET A 75 16.37 3.56 1.38
CA MET A 75 16.20 3.39 -0.07
C MET A 75 16.46 4.67 -0.85
N HIS A 76 16.20 5.85 -0.28
CA HIS A 76 16.59 7.12 -0.89
C HIS A 76 18.13 7.25 -0.95
N ALA A 77 18.84 6.92 0.14
CA ALA A 77 20.30 6.93 0.17
C ALA A 77 20.91 5.96 -0.86
N VAL A 78 20.32 4.76 -1.01
CA VAL A 78 20.77 3.75 -1.99
C VAL A 78 20.55 4.21 -3.44
N VAL A 79 19.40 4.82 -3.74
CA VAL A 79 19.07 5.22 -5.12
C VAL A 79 19.76 6.52 -5.53
N PHE A 80 19.86 7.49 -4.61
CA PHE A 80 20.41 8.81 -4.90
C PHE A 80 21.86 8.99 -4.44
N GLY A 81 22.48 7.96 -3.84
CA GLY A 81 23.91 7.92 -3.52
C GLY A 81 24.35 8.93 -2.46
N GLN A 82 23.60 9.06 -1.36
CA GLN A 82 23.94 9.93 -0.22
C GLN A 82 24.45 9.13 0.97
#